data_AF-A0A2S5ACX7-F1
#
_entry.id   AF-A0A2S5ACX7-F1
#
_cell.length_a   1.000
_cell.length_b   1.000
_cell.length_c   1.000
_cell.angle_alpha   90.00
_cell.angle_beta   90.00
_cell.angle_gamma   90.00
#
_symmetry.space_group_name_H-M   'P 1'
#
loop_
_entity.id
_entity.type
_entity.pdbx_description
1 polymer ?
#
loop_
_entity_poly.entity_id
_entity_poly.type
_entity_poly.pdbx_seq_one_letter_code
_entity_poly.pdbx_strand_id
1 'polypeptide(L)'
;MNKTDILIGFAIGILASILGSFLFITFFTHFDFLAGIQSLKSEGKLGKLITLGSILDLAAFGILLKLKKDLMARGVVLAVICIAILTIFA
;
A
#
# COMPACT_ATOMS: atom_id res chain seq x y z
N MET A 1 24.66 -8.74 6.95
CA MET A 1 23.25 -8.29 7.14
C MET A 1 23.02 -7.08 6.24
N ASN A 2 22.36 -7.27 5.09
CA ASN A 2 22.11 -6.17 4.15
C ASN A 2 20.92 -5.34 4.63
N LYS A 3 21.20 -4.18 5.23
CA LYS A 3 20.17 -3.19 5.60
C LYS A 3 19.36 -2.70 4.38
N THR A 4 19.92 -2.89 3.18
CA THR A 4 19.31 -2.60 1.88
C THR A 4 18.04 -3.40 1.63
N ASP A 5 17.94 -4.63 2.14
CA ASP A 5 16.75 -5.48 1.94
C ASP A 5 15.51 -4.89 2.61
N ILE A 6 15.67 -4.26 3.78
CA ILE A 6 14.56 -3.59 4.48
C ILE A 6 14.11 -2.38 3.65
N LEU A 7 15.04 -1.61 3.09
CA LEU A 7 14.71 -0.46 2.23
C LEU A 7 13.96 -0.90 0.96
N ILE A 8 14.39 -2.00 0.35
CA ILE A 8 13.73 -2.57 -0.82
C ILE A 8 12.33 -3.06 -0.46
N GLY A 9 12.19 -3.76 0.67
CA GLY A 9 10.89 -4.18 1.20
C GLY A 9 9.95 -3.00 1.44
N PHE A 10 10.48 -1.91 2.01
CA PHE A 10 9.71 -0.68 2.23
C PHE A 10 9.23 -0.06 0.93
N ALA A 11 10.09 0.03 -0.09
CA ALA A 11 9.72 0.52 -1.41
C ALA A 11 8.66 -0.38 -2.07
N ILE A 12 8.78 -1.71 -1.94
CA ILE A 12 7.79 -2.68 -2.44
C ILE A 12 6.44 -2.46 -1.75
N GLY A 13 6.40 -2.24 -0.43
CA GLY A 13 5.16 -1.94 0.29
C GLY A 13 4.50 -0.65 -0.18
N ILE A 14 5.26 0.44 -0.36
CA ILE A 14 4.67 1.69 -0.90
C ILE A 14 4.09 1.46 -2.30
N LEU A 15 4.82 0.78 -3.19
CA LEU A 15 4.36 0.49 -4.54
C LEU A 15 3.13 -0.43 -4.55
N ALA A 16 3.09 -1.43 -3.67
CA ALA A 16 1.96 -2.33 -3.54
C ALA A 16 0.71 -1.59 -3.04
N SER A 17 0.83 -0.69 -2.07
CA SER A 17 -0.28 0.18 -1.62
C SER A 17 -0.80 1.10 -2.72
N ILE A 18 0.09 1.71 -3.52
CA ILE A 18 -0.30 2.56 -4.67
C ILE A 18 -1.00 1.71 -5.74
N LEU A 19 -0.42 0.57 -6.12
CA LEU A 19 -1.02 -0.36 -7.06
C LEU A 19 -2.37 -0.89 -6.56
N GLY A 20 -2.48 -1.21 -5.27
CA GLY A 20 -3.71 -1.69 -4.65
C GLY A 20 -4.79 -0.63 -4.71
N SER A 21 -4.46 0.61 -4.36
CA SER A 21 -5.39 1.74 -4.45
C SER A 21 -5.80 2.04 -5.90
N PHE A 22 -4.85 1.96 -6.84
CA PHE A 22 -5.09 2.14 -8.28
C PHE A 22 -6.01 1.06 -8.85
N LEU A 23 -5.71 -0.19 -8.55
CA LEU A 23 -6.52 -1.33 -8.97
C LEU A 23 -7.91 -1.24 -8.34
N PHE A 24 -8.01 -0.86 -7.07
CA PHE A 24 -9.30 -0.69 -6.39
C PHE A 24 -10.14 0.40 -7.05
N ILE A 25 -9.58 1.59 -7.30
CA ILE A 25 -10.32 2.67 -7.98
C ILE A 25 -10.75 2.21 -9.37
N THR A 26 -9.86 1.63 -10.17
CA THR A 26 -10.15 1.25 -11.56
C THR A 26 -11.20 0.15 -11.66
N PHE A 27 -11.20 -0.81 -10.72
CA PHE A 27 -12.13 -1.94 -10.74
C PHE A 27 -13.49 -1.60 -10.12
N PHE A 28 -13.52 -0.80 -9.05
CA PHE A 28 -14.75 -0.41 -8.35
C PHE A 28 -15.38 0.88 -8.88
N THR A 29 -14.59 1.74 -9.53
CA THR A 29 -15.03 3.06 -10.00
C THR A 29 -14.73 3.15 -11.49
N HIS A 30 -15.75 3.34 -12.32
CA HIS A 30 -15.61 3.62 -13.76
C HIS A 30 -15.00 5.02 -14.05
N PHE A 31 -14.32 5.62 -13.08
CA PHE A 31 -13.75 6.95 -13.15
C PHE A 31 -12.22 6.87 -13.23
N ASP A 32 -11.62 7.86 -13.88
CA ASP A 32 -10.16 8.06 -13.91
C ASP A 32 -9.57 8.06 -12.49
N PHE A 33 -8.39 7.46 -12.30
CA PHE A 33 -7.75 7.32 -10.98
C PHE A 33 -7.65 8.65 -10.22
N LEU A 34 -7.33 9.73 -10.93
CA LEU A 34 -7.26 11.08 -10.39
C LEU A 34 -8.64 11.58 -9.90
N ALA A 35 -9.70 11.34 -10.68
CA ALA A 35 -11.05 11.73 -10.33
C ALA A 35 -11.60 10.91 -9.14
N GLY A 36 -11.27 9.61 -9.08
CA GLY A 36 -11.58 8.75 -7.94
C GLY A 36 -10.92 9.24 -6.65
N ILE A 37 -9.61 9.53 -6.68
CA ILE A 37 -8.91 10.11 -5.52
C ILE A 37 -9.53 11.46 -5.12
N GLN A 38 -9.84 12.32 -6.08
CA GLN A 38 -10.39 13.64 -5.80
C GLN A 38 -11.81 13.57 -5.19
N SER A 39 -12.64 12.64 -5.67
CA SER A 39 -13.98 12.38 -5.10
C SER A 39 -13.89 11.81 -3.69
N LEU A 40 -13.02 10.80 -3.46
CA LEU A 40 -12.83 10.23 -2.13
C LEU A 40 -12.20 11.22 -1.14
N LYS A 41 -11.34 12.12 -1.62
CA LYS A 41 -10.82 13.24 -0.83
C LYS A 41 -11.93 14.21 -0.44
N SER A 42 -12.82 14.55 -1.38
CA SER A 42 -13.95 15.43 -1.10
C SER A 42 -14.97 14.81 -0.15
N GLU A 43 -15.09 13.48 -0.12
CA GLU A 43 -15.97 12.75 0.81
C GLU A 43 -15.30 12.43 2.15
N GLY A 44 -14.03 12.79 2.37
CA GLY A 44 -13.28 12.40 3.57
C GLY A 44 -13.07 10.88 3.69
N LYS A 45 -13.18 10.14 2.59
CA LYS A 45 -13.03 8.68 2.52
C LYS A 45 -11.66 8.23 2.02
N LEU A 46 -10.71 9.15 1.87
CA LEU A 46 -9.34 8.84 1.46
C LEU A 46 -8.71 7.72 2.29
N GLY A 47 -8.90 7.74 3.62
CA GLY A 47 -8.34 6.68 4.47
C GLY A 47 -8.92 5.30 4.20
N LYS A 48 -10.20 5.22 3.80
CA LYS A 48 -10.81 3.94 3.39
C LYS A 48 -10.16 3.39 2.13
N LEU A 49 -9.86 4.26 1.17
CA LEU A 49 -9.14 3.86 -0.04
C LEU A 49 -7.77 3.27 0.29
N ILE A 50 -7.01 3.97 1.14
CA ILE A 50 -5.67 3.55 1.51
C ILE A 50 -5.71 2.21 2.25
N THR A 51 -6.65 2.03 3.18
CA THR A 51 -6.82 0.74 3.86
C THR A 51 -7.18 -0.41 2.92
N LEU A 52 -7.95 -0.14 1.87
CA LEU A 52 -8.27 -1.13 0.83
C LEU A 52 -7.07 -1.40 -0.07
N GLY A 53 -6.27 -0.38 -0.39
CA GLY A 53 -4.99 -0.53 -1.09
C GLY A 53 -3.99 -1.39 -0.32
N SER A 54 -3.95 -1.26 1.01
CA SER A 54 -3.06 -2.04 1.87
C SER A 54 -3.38 -3.53 1.94
N ILE A 55 -4.52 -3.98 1.41
CA ILE A 55 -4.76 -5.42 1.21
C ILE A 55 -3.70 -6.02 0.26
N LEU A 56 -3.25 -5.25 -0.74
CA LEU A 56 -2.20 -5.69 -1.65
C LEU A 56 -0.83 -5.76 -0.96
N ASP A 57 -0.59 -4.97 0.08
CA ASP A 57 0.63 -5.04 0.89
C ASP A 57 0.73 -6.36 1.65
N LEU A 58 -0.40 -6.88 2.17
CA LEU A 58 -0.45 -8.20 2.78
C LEU A 58 -0.14 -9.31 1.76
N ALA A 59 -0.62 -9.17 0.53
CA ALA A 59 -0.29 -10.10 -0.55
C ALA A 59 1.22 -10.04 -0.89
N ALA A 60 1.78 -8.84 -1.03
CA ALA A 60 3.22 -8.65 -1.26
C ALA A 60 4.06 -9.23 -0.12
N PHE A 61 3.65 -9.00 1.13
CA PHE A 61 4.26 -9.56 2.33
C PHE A 61 4.25 -11.10 2.33
N GLY A 62 3.10 -11.71 2.01
CA GLY A 62 2.97 -13.16 1.91
C GLY A 62 3.83 -13.78 0.81
N ILE A 63 3.93 -13.12 -0.35
CA ILE A 63 4.80 -13.55 -1.45
C ILE A 63 6.28 -13.50 -1.02
N LEU A 64 6.70 -12.42 -0.35
CA LEU A 64 8.06 -12.26 0.15
C LEU A 64 8.44 -13.30 1.21
N LEU A 65 7.51 -13.64 2.10
CA LEU A 65 7.67 -14.75 3.05
C LEU A 65 7.87 -16.08 2.33
N LYS A 66 7.06 -16.37 1.30
CA LYS A 66 7.18 -17.60 0.50
C LYS A 66 8.51 -17.70 -0.24
N LEU A 67 9.10 -16.55 -0.59
CA LEU A 67 10.41 -16.44 -1.24
C LEU A 67 11.59 -16.47 -0.24
N LYS A 68 11.36 -16.75 1.06
CA LYS A 68 12.37 -16.71 2.13
C LYS A 68 13.11 -15.38 2.23
N LYS A 69 12.43 -14.27 1.91
CA LYS A 69 12.96 -12.90 1.98
C LYS A 69 12.46 -12.16 3.22
N ASP A 70 12.75 -12.71 4.40
CA ASP A 70 12.26 -12.18 5.69
C ASP A 70 12.64 -10.72 5.95
N LEU A 71 13.83 -10.30 5.55
CA LEU A 71 14.28 -8.91 5.71
C LEU A 71 13.46 -7.92 4.86
N MET A 72 13.14 -8.28 3.61
CA MET A 72 12.26 -7.47 2.77
C MET A 72 10.82 -7.49 3.28
N ALA A 73 10.33 -8.64 3.75
CA ALA A 73 8.99 -8.75 4.34
C ALA A 73 8.83 -7.80 5.54
N ARG A 74 9.85 -7.69 6.41
CA ARG A 74 9.89 -6.69 7.49
C ARG A 74 9.84 -5.26 6.97
N GLY A 75 10.52 -4.97 5.85
CA GLY A 75 10.45 -3.67 5.18
C GLY A 75 9.03 -3.32 4.73
N VAL A 76 8.30 -4.28 4.16
CA VAL A 76 6.89 -4.08 3.75
C VAL A 76 6.02 -3.73 4.95
N VAL A 77 6.16 -4.46 6.07
CA VAL A 77 5.41 -4.16 7.30
C VAL A 77 5.70 -2.74 7.80
N LEU A 78 6.96 -2.30 7.72
CA LEU A 78 7.34 -0.95 8.11
C LEU A 78 6.69 0.12 7.21
N ALA A 79 6.56 -0.16 5.90
CA ALA A 79 5.82 0.70 4.98
C ALA A 79 4.33 0.79 5.34
N VAL A 80 3.68 -0.34 5.63
CA VAL A 80 2.27 -0.37 6.03
C VAL A 80 2.05 0.44 7.30
N ILE A 81 2.94 0.34 8.29
CA ILE A 81 2.84 1.14 9.52
C ILE A 81 2.96 2.64 9.22
N CYS A 82 3.93 3.05 8.39
CA CYS A 82 4.05 4.46 7.98
C CYS A 82 2.81 4.96 7.25
N ILE A 83 2.28 4.18 6.30
CA ILE A 83 1.08 4.51 5.54
C ILE A 83 -0.14 4.60 6.46
N ALA A 84 -0.29 3.68 7.42
CA ALA A 84 -1.37 3.70 8.40
C ALA A 84 -1.32 4.95 9.28
N ILE A 85 -0.13 5.35 9.75
CA ILE A 85 0.05 6.59 10.51
C ILE A 85 -0.34 7.80 9.64
N LEU A 86 0.17 7.87 8.41
CA LEU A 86 -0.19 8.95 7.47
C LEU A 86 -1.70 9.01 7.22
N THR A 87 -2.36 7.85 7.15
CA THR A 87 -3.81 7.73 6.94
C THR A 87 -4.62 8.28 8.11
N ILE A 88 -4.14 8.15 9.34
CA ILE A 88 -4.82 8.71 10.52
C ILE A 88 -4.80 10.24 10.49
N PHE A 89 -3.76 10.84 9.89
CA PHE A 89 -3.60 12.29 9.79
C PHE A 89 -4.13 12.90 8.47
N ALA A 90 -4.59 12.08 7.52
CA ALA A 90 -5.07 12.50 6.19
C ALA A 90 -6.59 12.56 6.12
#